data_AF-A0A091C3Y3-F1
#
_entry.id   AF-A0A091C3Y3-F1
#
_cell.length_a   1.000
_cell.length_b   1.000
_cell.length_c   1.000
_cell.angle_alpha   90.00
_cell.angle_beta   90.00
_cell.angle_gamma   90.00
#
_symmetry.space_group_name_H-M   'P 1'
#
loop_
_entity.id
_entity.type
_entity.pdbx_description
1 polymer ?
#
loop_
_entity_poly.entity_id
_entity_poly.type
_entity_poly.pdbx_seq_one_letter_code
_entity_poly.pdbx_strand_id
1 'polypeptide(L)' 'MLVNAKKILLYAKKENFAVPATNFIDLDTARSYVTVAQQRGLPLILAYAQSHNKLISLEEAALIGKFLAKKMMSLLFFI' A
#
# COMPACT_ATOMS: atom_id res chain seq x y z
N MET A 1 -7.53 -5.13 -5.38
CA MET A 1 -6.96 -6.51 -5.43
C MET A 1 -5.60 -6.50 -4.75
N LEU A 2 -5.47 -7.27 -3.67
CA LEU A 2 -4.19 -7.56 -3.02
C LEU A 2 -3.34 -8.44 -3.91
N VAL A 3 -2.07 -8.06 -4.07
CA VAL A 3 -1.09 -8.79 -4.87
C VAL A 3 0.09 -9.18 -3.98
N ASN A 4 1.07 -9.91 -4.50
CA ASN A 4 2.29 -10.22 -3.76
C ASN A 4 3.39 -9.22 -4.16
N ALA A 5 4.18 -8.73 -3.18
CA ALA A 5 5.27 -7.79 -3.42
C ALA A 5 6.28 -8.28 -4.47
N LYS A 6 6.62 -9.58 -4.45
CA LYS A 6 7.49 -10.20 -5.46
C LYS A 6 6.97 -9.97 -6.88
N LYS A 7 5.66 -10.10 -7.12
CA LYS A 7 5.06 -9.95 -8.45
C LYS A 7 5.21 -8.51 -8.95
N ILE A 8 4.91 -7.53 -8.10
CA ILE A 8 5.02 -6.10 -8.43
C ILE A 8 6.48 -5.69 -8.64
N LEU A 9 7.40 -6.13 -7.79
CA LEU A 9 8.81 -5.78 -7.91
C LEU A 9 9.48 -6.44 -9.12
N LEU A 10 9.10 -7.67 -9.47
CA LEU A 10 9.57 -8.30 -10.71
C LEU A 10 9.03 -7.59 -11.96
N TYR A 11 7.78 -7.16 -11.94
CA TYR A 11 7.20 -6.34 -13.01
C TYR A 11 7.94 -5.00 -13.13
N ALA A 12 8.13 -4.30 -12.02
CA ALA A 12 8.86 -3.02 -11.99
C ALA A 12 10.31 -3.15 -12.46
N LYS A 13 11.00 -4.24 -12.08
CA LYS A 13 12.34 -4.57 -12.58
C LYS A 13 12.34 -4.82 -14.09
N LYS A 14 11.36 -5.58 -14.60
CA LYS A 14 11.25 -5.90 -16.03
C LYS A 14 10.99 -4.65 -16.88
N GLU A 15 10.13 -3.76 -16.40
CA GLU A 15 9.72 -2.54 -17.11
C GLU A 15 10.56 -1.30 -16.74
N ASN A 16 11.63 -1.49 -15.96
CA ASN A 16 12.60 -0.47 -15.57
C ASN A 16 12.00 0.79 -14.89
N PHE A 17 11.14 0.57 -13.88
CA PHE A 17 10.62 1.66 -13.05
C PHE A 17 10.63 1.30 -11.55
N ALA A 18 10.43 2.29 -10.69
CA ALA A 18 10.39 2.12 -9.24
C ALA A 18 8.94 2.11 -8.71
N VAL A 19 8.70 1.33 -7.66
CA VAL A 19 7.39 1.27 -6.98
C VAL A 19 7.49 2.07 -5.68
N PRO A 20 6.66 3.11 -5.47
CA PRO A 20 6.65 3.84 -4.21
C PRO A 20 6.21 2.93 -3.06
N ALA A 21 6.95 2.99 -1.96
CA ALA A 21 6.63 2.32 -0.70
C ALA A 21 6.39 3.38 0.37
N THR A 22 5.12 3.71 0.61
CA THR A 22 4.73 4.79 1.51
C THR A 22 4.33 4.23 2.86
N ASN A 23 4.92 4.76 3.94
CA ASN A 23 4.45 4.45 5.29
C ASN A 23 3.15 5.22 5.58
N PHE A 24 2.18 4.57 6.21
CA PHE A 24 0.97 5.23 6.70
C PHE A 24 0.87 5.16 8.23
N ILE A 25 0.08 6.07 8.80
CA ILE A 25 -0.12 6.21 10.24
C ILE A 25 -1.60 6.25 10.64
N ASP A 26 -2.51 6.31 9.66
CA ASP A 26 -3.96 6.31 9.87
C ASP A 26 -4.69 5.99 8.54
N LEU A 27 -6.02 6.03 8.56
CA LEU A 27 -6.84 5.79 7.36
C LEU A 27 -6.69 6.88 6.30
N ASP A 28 -6.48 8.13 6.70
CA ASP A 28 -6.50 9.27 5.77
C ASP A 28 -5.19 9.38 4.99
N THR A 29 -4.05 9.16 5.65
CA THR A 29 -2.73 9.02 5.01
C THR A 29 -2.74 7.85 4.02
N ALA A 30 -3.21 6.68 4.46
CA ALA A 30 -3.34 5.51 3.59
C ALA A 30 -4.22 5.80 2.37
N ARG A 31 -5.44 6.33 2.59
CA ARG A 31 -6.39 6.67 1.53
C ARG A 31 -5.79 7.65 0.53
N SER A 32 -5.07 8.67 1.00
CA SER A 32 -4.45 9.68 0.14
C SER A 32 -3.46 9.05 -0.85
N TYR A 33 -2.57 8.17 -0.37
CA TYR A 33 -1.61 7.47 -1.22
C TYR A 33 -2.32 6.56 -2.23
N VAL A 34 -3.31 5.79 -1.76
CA VAL A 34 -4.10 4.91 -2.62
C VAL A 34 -4.82 5.68 -3.73
N THR A 35 -5.50 6.78 -3.39
CA THR A 35 -6.26 7.58 -4.34
C THR A 35 -5.36 8.11 -5.45
N VAL A 36 -4.17 8.61 -5.11
CA VAL A 36 -3.21 9.10 -6.12
C VAL A 36 -2.69 7.96 -6.98
N ALA A 37 -2.30 6.82 -6.39
CA ALA A 37 -1.84 5.66 -7.14
C ALA A 37 -2.91 5.16 -8.14
N GLN A 38 -4.17 5.13 -7.70
CA GLN A 38 -5.31 4.75 -8.53
C GLN A 38 -5.55 5.74 -9.67
N GLN A 39 -5.54 7.05 -9.41
CA GLN A 39 -5.69 8.08 -10.44
C GLN A 39 -4.59 8.02 -11.52
N ARG A 40 -3.38 7.60 -11.12
CA ARG A 40 -2.23 7.45 -12.03
C ARG A 40 -2.18 6.09 -12.72
N GLY A 41 -2.96 5.11 -12.27
CA GLY A 41 -2.87 3.72 -12.75
C GLY A 41 -1.53 3.05 -12.44
N LEU A 42 -0.86 3.46 -11.36
CA LEU A 42 0.48 2.98 -10.98
C LEU A 42 0.43 2.10 -9.72
N PRO A 43 1.34 1.11 -9.59
CA PRO A 43 1.41 0.28 -8.40
C PRO A 43 1.91 1.07 -7.19
N LEU A 44 1.44 0.68 -6.00
CA LEU A 44 1.82 1.25 -4.71
C LEU A 44 2.03 0.13 -3.70
N ILE A 45 3.10 0.22 -2.91
CA ILE A 45 3.28 -0.55 -1.68
C ILE A 45 2.83 0.33 -0.51
N LEU A 46 1.76 -0.06 0.16
CA LEU A 46 1.31 0.58 1.40
C LEU A 46 1.94 -0.15 2.59
N ALA A 47 2.89 0.51 3.25
CA ALA A 47 3.77 -0.09 4.26
C ALA A 47 3.42 0.37 5.68
N TYR A 48 3.59 -0.55 6.64
CA TYR A 48 3.54 -0.24 8.06
C TYR A 48 4.96 -0.27 8.64
N ALA A 49 5.35 0.81 9.33
CA ALA A 49 6.62 0.85 10.03
C ALA A 49 6.42 0.49 11.51
N GLN A 50 7.26 -0.37 12.07
CA GLN A 50 7.18 -0.74 13.49
C GLN A 50 7.28 0.48 14.43
N SER A 51 7.97 1.54 14.02
CA SER A 51 8.03 2.82 14.74
C SER A 51 6.65 3.50 14.90
N HIS A 52 5.66 3.14 14.08
CA HIS A 52 4.30 3.70 14.10
C HIS A 52 3.37 2.97 15.09
N ASN A 53 3.85 1.97 15.84
CA ASN A 53 3.01 1.22 16.79
C ASN A 53 2.40 2.08 17.92
N LYS A 54 2.92 3.31 18.12
CA LYS A 54 2.35 4.31 19.05
C LYS A 54 1.18 5.10 18.45
N LEU A 55 0.98 5.02 17.13
CA LEU A 55 -0.03 5.76 16.37
C LEU A 55 -1.18 4.84 15.96
N ILE A 56 -0.86 3.68 15.38
CA ILE A 56 -1.81 2.62 15.03
C ILE A 56 -1.19 1.26 15.34
N SER A 57 -2.01 0.34 15.83
CA SER A 57 -1.62 -1.06 15.98
C SER A 57 -1.43 -1.74 14.63
N LEU A 58 -0.74 -2.88 14.64
CA LEU A 58 -0.57 -3.71 13.45
C LEU A 58 -1.92 -4.22 12.92
N GLU A 59 -2.82 -4.56 13.82
CA GLU A 59 -4.16 -5.02 13.52
C GLU A 59 -5.00 -3.94 12.84
N GLU A 60 -4.97 -2.71 13.36
CA GLU A 60 -5.63 -1.55 12.75
C GLU A 60 -5.04 -1.24 11.37
N ALA A 61 -3.70 -1.25 11.27
CA ALA A 61 -3.01 -1.10 10.00
C ALA A 61 -3.49 -2.14 8.98
N ALA A 62 -3.58 -3.41 9.39
CA ALA A 62 -4.07 -4.50 8.54
C ALA A 62 -5.54 -4.35 8.13
N LEU A 63 -6.40 -3.84 9.02
CA LEU A 63 -7.80 -3.57 8.73
C LEU A 63 -7.94 -2.43 7.70
N ILE A 64 -7.20 -1.33 7.87
CA ILE A 64 -7.16 -0.22 6.92
C ILE A 64 -6.72 -0.73 5.54
N GLY A 65 -5.62 -1.47 5.49
CA GLY A 65 -5.09 -2.06 4.25
C GLY A 65 -6.10 -2.94 3.52
N LYS A 66 -6.74 -3.87 4.24
CA LYS A 66 -7.76 -4.77 3.69
C LYS A 66 -8.99 -4.00 3.21
N PHE A 67 -9.43 -3.00 3.98
CA PHE A 67 -10.59 -2.17 3.62
C PHE A 67 -10.34 -1.42 2.31
N LEU A 68 -9.21 -0.72 2.19
CA LEU A 68 -8.85 0.03 0.99
C LEU A 68 -8.65 -0.88 -0.22
N ALA A 69 -7.99 -2.04 -0.04
CA ALA A 69 -7.76 -2.98 -1.14
C ALA A 69 -9.04 -3.66 -1.67
N LYS A 70 -10.10 -3.74 -0.87
CA LYS A 70 -11.45 -4.17 -1.28
C LYS A 70 -12.21 -3.06 -2.00
N LYS A 71 -12.10 -1.82 -1.52
CA LYS A 71 -12.83 -0.67 -2.06
C LYS A 71 -12.24 -0.17 -3.38
N MET A 72 -10.96 -0.41 -3.62
CA MET A 72 -10.21 0.18 -4.74
C MET A 72 -9.56 -0.91 -5.61
N MET A 73 -9.74 -0.80 -6.92
CA MET A 73 -9.12 -1.71 -7.89
C MET A 73 -7.61 -1.47 -7.86
N SER A 74 -6.82 -2.54 -7.65
CA SER A 74 -5.36 -2.58 -7.43
C SER A 74 -4.79 -1.88 -6.17
N LEU A 75 -4.43 -2.67 -5.14
CA LEU A 75 -3.59 -2.20 -4.03
C LEU A 75 -2.71 -3.33 -3.51
N LEU A 76 -1.42 -3.09 -3.29
CA LEU A 76 -0.57 -4.01 -2.56
C LEU A 76 -0.45 -3.55 -1.10
N PHE A 77 -0.86 -4.43 -0.19
CA PHE A 77 -0.67 -4.23 1.25
C PHE A 77 0.44 -5.17 1.73
N PHE A 78 1.41 -4.64 2.45
CA PHE A 78 2.44 -5.44 3.11
C PHE A 78 2.43 -5.09 4.60
N ILE A 79 2.38 -6.13 5.43
CA ILE A 79 2.57 -6.07 6.88
C ILE A 79 4.06 -6.11 7.16
#